data_AF-A0A2T2N0Q8-F1
#
_entry.id   AF-A0A2T2N0Q8-F1
#
_cell.length_a   1.000
_cell.length_b   1.000
_cell.length_c   1.000
_cell.angle_alpha   90.00
_cell.angle_beta   90.00
_cell.angle_gamma   90.00
#
_symmetry.space_group_name_H-M   'P 1'
#
loop_
_entity.id
_entity.type
_entity.pdbx_description
1 polymer ?
#
loop_
_entity_poly.entity_id
_entity_poly.type
_entity_poly.pdbx_seq_one_letter_code
_entity_poly.pdbx_strand_id
1 'polypeptide(L)'
;IIEALDQLKKGAEMTAHSAVLLKGRVQEVEEANKAASQRKSRKRKRIQKVGTLSKAEADEVVAQNDADEQLEEKMRKGKARSRKRQRTKTCCSRCGKTGHNTRTCDID
;
A
#
# COMPACT_ATOMS: atom_id res chain seq x y z
N ILE A 1 -38.58 13.71 52.68
CA ILE A 1 -38.90 13.66 51.23
C ILE A 1 -37.90 14.48 50.43
N ILE A 2 -37.70 15.76 50.73
CA ILE A 2 -36.78 16.65 49.98
C ILE A 2 -35.31 16.17 50.02
N GLU A 3 -34.80 15.78 51.18
CA GLU A 3 -33.40 15.30 51.32
C GLU A 3 -33.12 14.02 50.54
N ALA A 4 -34.08 13.09 50.51
CA ALA A 4 -33.96 11.85 49.74
C ALA A 4 -33.88 12.12 48.23
N LEU A 5 -34.60 13.15 47.74
CA LEU A 5 -34.51 13.58 46.34
C LEU A 5 -33.16 14.22 46.01
N ASP A 6 -32.60 14.99 46.94
CA ASP A 6 -31.27 15.61 46.77
C ASP A 6 -30.15 14.54 46.74
N GLN A 7 -30.24 13.53 47.59
CA GLN A 7 -29.34 12.37 47.56
C GLN A 7 -29.46 11.59 46.24
N LEU A 8 -30.68 11.40 45.74
CA LEU A 8 -30.92 10.73 44.47
C LEU A 8 -30.36 11.52 43.28
N LYS A 9 -30.50 12.85 43.30
CA LYS A 9 -29.91 13.75 42.30
C LYS A 9 -28.38 13.62 42.27
N LYS A 10 -27.72 13.67 43.43
CA LYS A 10 -26.27 13.49 43.56
C LYS A 10 -25.81 12.12 43.07
N GLY A 11 -26.55 11.06 43.42
CA GLY A 11 -26.27 9.71 42.94
C GLY A 11 -26.41 9.58 41.41
N ALA A 12 -27.42 10.24 40.83
CA ALA A 12 -27.61 10.28 39.38
C ALA A 12 -26.48 11.02 38.67
N GLU A 13 -26.03 12.15 39.22
CA GLU A 13 -24.89 12.91 38.70
C GLU A 13 -23.59 12.08 38.72
N MET A 14 -23.29 11.44 39.85
CA MET A 14 -22.11 10.56 39.98
C MET A 14 -22.17 9.37 39.01
N THR A 15 -23.36 8.80 38.82
CA THR A 15 -23.58 7.70 37.87
C THR A 15 -23.39 8.17 36.43
N ALA A 16 -23.89 9.36 36.08
CA ALA A 16 -23.70 9.93 34.75
C ALA A 16 -22.21 10.17 34.44
N HIS A 17 -21.47 10.76 35.39
CA HIS A 17 -20.02 10.95 35.24
C HIS A 17 -19.29 9.61 35.05
N SER A 18 -19.61 8.63 35.89
CA SER A 18 -19.02 7.28 35.79
C SER A 18 -19.36 6.61 34.46
N ALA A 19 -20.59 6.76 33.97
CA ALA A 19 -21.03 6.20 32.69
C ALA A 19 -20.26 6.81 31.50
N VAL A 20 -19.95 8.10 31.53
CA VAL A 20 -19.12 8.76 30.51
C VAL A 20 -17.70 8.18 30.51
N LEU A 21 -17.08 8.05 31.69
CA LEU A 21 -15.73 7.47 31.81
C LEU A 21 -15.69 6.01 31.34
N LEU A 22 -16.72 5.24 31.69
CA LEU A 22 -16.83 3.84 31.26
C LEU A 22 -17.01 3.73 29.75
N LYS A 23 -17.80 4.61 29.11
CA LYS A 23 -17.91 4.64 27.64
C LYS A 23 -16.56 4.87 26.97
N GLY A 24 -15.75 5.79 27.47
CA GLY A 24 -14.40 6.01 26.96
C GLY A 24 -13.51 4.77 27.08
N ARG A 25 -13.48 4.14 28.26
CA ARG A 25 -12.71 2.90 28.48
C ARG A 25 -13.19 1.74 27.60
N VAL A 26 -14.50 1.61 27.38
CA VAL A 26 -15.05 0.57 26.49
C VAL A 26 -14.56 0.80 25.06
N GLN A 27 -14.61 2.04 24.56
CA GLN A 27 -14.08 2.36 23.22
C GLN A 27 -12.60 2.06 23.11
N GLU A 28 -11.79 2.47 24.08
CA GLU A 28 -10.34 2.18 24.11
C GLU A 28 -10.05 0.67 24.09
N VAL A 29 -10.77 -0.10 24.90
CA VAL A 29 -10.63 -1.56 24.97
C VAL A 29 -11.06 -2.22 23.66
N GLU A 30 -12.17 -1.79 23.06
CA GLU A 30 -12.64 -2.30 21.78
C GLU A 30 -11.65 -2.03 20.64
N GLU A 31 -11.10 -0.81 20.59
CA GLU A 31 -10.07 -0.43 19.62
C GLU A 31 -8.80 -1.26 19.80
N ALA A 32 -8.32 -1.40 21.03
CA ALA A 32 -7.16 -2.23 21.35
C ALA A 32 -7.39 -3.70 20.98
N ASN A 33 -8.57 -4.24 21.25
CA ASN A 33 -8.91 -5.62 20.91
C ASN A 33 -9.03 -5.81 19.39
N LYS A 34 -9.61 -4.85 18.67
CA LYS A 34 -9.66 -4.85 17.20
C LYS A 34 -8.25 -4.83 16.61
N ALA A 35 -7.37 -3.96 17.12
CA ALA A 35 -5.98 -3.89 16.69
C ALA A 35 -5.21 -5.19 16.98
N ALA A 36 -5.37 -5.76 18.19
CA ALA A 36 -4.75 -7.03 18.57
C ALA A 36 -5.27 -8.19 17.70
N SER A 37 -6.57 -8.24 17.43
CA SER A 37 -7.22 -9.24 16.58
C SER A 37 -6.76 -9.13 15.13
N GLN A 38 -6.67 -7.91 14.59
CA GLN A 38 -6.08 -7.66 13.27
C GLN A 38 -4.62 -8.11 13.21
N ARG A 39 -3.81 -7.79 14.23
CA ARG A 39 -2.41 -8.21 14.30
C ARG A 39 -2.27 -9.74 14.33
N LYS A 40 -3.10 -10.42 15.14
CA LYS A 40 -3.17 -11.90 15.18
C LYS A 40 -3.58 -12.47 13.83
N SER A 41 -4.59 -11.91 13.18
CA SER A 41 -5.05 -12.33 11.85
C SER A 41 -3.96 -12.16 10.79
N ARG A 42 -3.26 -11.01 10.76
CA ARG A 42 -2.10 -10.78 9.87
C ARG A 42 -1.00 -11.81 10.11
N LYS A 43 -0.64 -12.08 11.37
CA LYS A 43 0.35 -13.11 11.73
C LYS A 43 -0.10 -14.50 11.28
N ARG A 44 -1.37 -14.87 11.50
CA ARG A 44 -1.95 -16.14 11.01
C ARG A 44 -1.91 -16.25 9.49
N LYS A 45 -2.28 -15.21 8.75
CA LYS A 45 -2.19 -15.19 7.27
C LYS A 45 -0.74 -15.30 6.77
N ARG A 46 0.20 -14.63 7.46
CA ARG A 46 1.64 -14.78 7.18
C ARG A 46 2.11 -16.21 7.44
N ILE A 47 1.69 -16.80 8.56
CA ILE A 47 2.02 -18.20 8.90
C ILE A 47 1.32 -19.19 7.96
N GLN A 48 0.13 -18.91 7.44
CA GLN A 48 -0.54 -19.79 6.47
C GLN A 48 0.25 -19.94 5.15
N LYS A 49 1.00 -18.91 4.75
CA LYS A 49 1.95 -19.00 3.62
C LYS A 49 3.33 -19.53 4.02
N VAL A 50 3.54 -19.76 5.32
CA VAL A 50 4.76 -20.33 5.90
C VAL A 50 4.33 -21.62 6.61
N GLY A 51 4.06 -22.65 5.81
CA GLY A 51 4.24 -24.01 6.32
C GLY A 51 5.68 -24.19 6.81
N THR A 52 6.02 -25.36 7.34
CA THR A 52 7.42 -25.74 7.58
C THR A 52 8.13 -25.83 6.22
N LEU A 53 8.55 -24.68 5.69
CA LEU A 53 9.36 -24.59 4.49
C LEU A 53 10.65 -25.34 4.80
N SER A 54 10.81 -26.48 4.14
CA SER A 54 12.08 -27.18 4.08
C SER A 54 13.13 -26.21 3.54
N LYS A 55 14.38 -26.34 3.99
CA LYS A 55 15.49 -25.53 3.46
C LYS A 55 15.53 -25.57 1.92
N ALA A 56 15.22 -26.74 1.34
CA ALA A 56 15.15 -26.92 -0.11
C ALA A 56 14.04 -26.09 -0.78
N GLU A 57 12.84 -26.05 -0.19
CA GLU A 57 11.72 -25.24 -0.70
C GLU A 57 12.03 -23.73 -0.59
N ALA A 58 12.78 -23.32 0.43
CA ALA A 58 13.19 -21.93 0.61
C ALA A 58 14.24 -21.53 -0.43
N ASP A 59 15.22 -22.40 -0.68
CA ASP A 59 16.24 -22.21 -1.70
C ASP A 59 15.61 -22.17 -3.11
N GLU A 60 14.57 -22.97 -3.37
CA GLU A 60 13.82 -22.98 -4.64
C GLU A 60 13.03 -21.68 -4.87
N VAL A 61 12.42 -21.11 -3.82
CA VAL A 61 11.76 -19.80 -3.89
C VAL A 61 12.78 -18.69 -4.17
N VAL A 62 13.96 -18.74 -3.56
CA VAL A 62 15.04 -17.77 -3.83
C VAL A 62 15.50 -17.88 -5.29
N ALA A 63 15.75 -19.10 -5.77
CA ALA A 63 16.17 -19.33 -7.16
C ALA A 63 15.11 -18.83 -8.17
N GLN A 64 13.82 -19.03 -7.88
CA GLN A 64 12.74 -18.55 -8.72
C GLN A 64 12.68 -17.01 -8.75
N ASN A 65 12.80 -16.35 -7.59
CA ASN A 65 12.80 -14.88 -7.53
C ASN A 65 13.99 -14.27 -8.28
N ASP A 66 15.18 -14.86 -8.14
CA ASP A 66 16.39 -14.41 -8.83
C ASP A 66 16.24 -14.56 -10.37
N ALA A 67 15.57 -15.64 -10.82
CA ALA A 67 15.27 -15.86 -12.23
C ALA A 67 14.25 -14.84 -12.77
N ASP A 68 13.21 -14.54 -11.99
CA ASP A 68 12.19 -13.56 -12.33
C ASP A 68 12.76 -12.14 -12.40
N GLU A 69 13.61 -11.74 -11.45
CA GLU A 69 14.31 -10.45 -11.46
C GLU A 69 15.21 -10.29 -12.69
N GLN A 70 15.95 -11.35 -13.05
CA GLN A 70 16.77 -11.36 -14.28
C GLN A 70 15.92 -11.24 -15.55
N LEU A 71 14.74 -11.87 -15.59
CA LEU A 71 13.80 -11.75 -16.70
C LEU A 71 13.25 -10.33 -16.82
N GLU A 72 12.85 -9.72 -15.71
CA GLU A 72 12.38 -8.32 -15.67
C GLU A 72 13.47 -7.35 -16.14
N GLU A 73 14.71 -7.55 -15.70
CA GLU A 73 15.83 -6.71 -16.10
C GLU A 73 16.14 -6.85 -17.60
N LYS A 74 16.11 -8.08 -18.13
CA LYS A 74 16.25 -8.35 -19.58
C LYS A 74 15.13 -7.70 -20.39
N MET A 75 13.89 -7.78 -19.91
CA MET A 75 12.74 -7.11 -20.52
C MET A 75 12.90 -5.59 -20.52
N ARG A 76 13.37 -5.01 -19.41
CA ARG A 76 13.65 -3.57 -19.29
C ARG A 76 14.75 -3.13 -20.26
N LYS A 77 15.86 -3.87 -20.32
CA LYS A 77 16.96 -3.66 -21.27
C LYS A 77 16.50 -3.82 -22.72
N GLY A 78 15.65 -4.80 -23.02
CA GLY A 78 15.04 -5.03 -24.33
C GLY A 78 14.19 -3.85 -24.78
N LYS A 79 13.30 -3.34 -23.91
CA LYS A 79 12.48 -2.13 -24.16
C LYS A 79 13.34 -0.88 -24.34
N ALA A 80 14.43 -0.74 -23.58
CA ALA A 80 15.36 0.38 -23.78
C ALA A 80 16.10 0.31 -25.12
N ARG A 81 16.53 -0.89 -25.54
CA ARG A 81 17.15 -1.13 -26.85
C ARG A 81 16.18 -0.91 -28.01
N SER A 82 14.91 -1.32 -27.88
CA SER A 82 13.89 -1.07 -28.91
C SER A 82 13.60 0.42 -29.05
N ARG A 83 13.43 1.16 -27.94
CA ARG A 83 13.28 2.62 -27.96
C ARG A 83 14.47 3.35 -28.59
N LYS A 84 15.71 2.88 -28.35
CA LYS A 84 16.91 3.45 -28.98
C LYS A 84 16.95 3.19 -30.49
N ARG A 85 16.47 2.03 -30.96
CA ARG A 85 16.31 1.70 -32.39
C ARG A 85 15.15 2.44 -33.04
N GLN A 86 14.12 2.80 -32.28
CA GLN A 86 12.94 3.56 -32.70
C GLN A 86 13.09 5.09 -32.59
N ARG A 87 14.29 5.65 -32.36
CA ARG A 87 14.52 7.08 -32.64
C ARG A 87 14.32 7.28 -34.14
N THR A 88 13.08 7.61 -34.51
CA THR A 88 12.67 7.92 -35.87
C THR A 88 13.62 8.99 -36.41
N LYS A 89 14.07 8.78 -37.66
CA LYS A 89 14.85 9.80 -38.38
C LYS A 89 14.09 11.12 -38.25
N THR A 90 14.71 12.13 -37.66
CA THR A 90 14.07 13.43 -37.41
C THR A 90 13.60 14.01 -38.74
N CYS A 91 12.28 14.05 -38.93
CA CYS A 91 11.65 14.73 -40.05
C CYS A 91 11.36 16.18 -39.66
N CYS A 92 11.40 17.08 -40.65
CA CYS A 92 10.96 18.45 -40.49
C CYS A 92 9.46 18.45 -40.14
N SER A 93 9.05 19.08 -39.03
CA SER A 93 7.64 19.11 -38.64
C SER A 93 6.77 19.99 -39.54
N ARG A 94 7.37 20.83 -40.40
CA ARG A 94 6.64 21.69 -41.37
C ARG A 94 6.33 20.96 -42.68
N CYS A 95 7.26 20.15 -43.21
CA CYS A 95 7.08 19.47 -44.50
C CYS A 95 7.15 17.93 -44.45
N GLY A 96 7.42 17.34 -43.29
CA GLY A 96 7.51 15.89 -43.08
C GLY A 96 8.73 15.18 -43.69
N LYS A 97 9.60 15.89 -44.44
CA LYS A 97 10.78 15.28 -45.08
C LYS A 97 11.92 15.12 -44.08
N THR A 98 12.74 14.08 -44.26
CA THR A 98 13.96 13.86 -43.46
C THR A 98 15.16 14.53 -44.12
N GLY A 99 16.10 15.06 -43.32
CA GLY A 99 17.35 15.68 -43.82
C GLY A 99 17.49 17.17 -43.55
N HIS A 100 16.44 17.85 -43.10
CA HIS A 100 16.48 19.26 -42.68
C HIS A 100 15.52 19.50 -41.51
N ASN A 101 15.62 20.65 -40.84
CA ASN A 101 14.74 21.03 -39.73
C ASN A 101 13.80 22.18 -40.14
N THR A 102 12.85 22.54 -39.27
CA THR A 102 11.86 23.60 -39.55
C THR A 102 12.46 24.98 -39.82
N ARG A 103 13.67 25.27 -39.33
CA ARG A 103 14.36 26.56 -39.53
C ARG A 103 15.00 26.67 -40.91
N THR A 104 15.24 25.55 -41.57
CA THR A 104 15.85 25.47 -42.91
C THR A 104 14.88 24.81 -43.90
N CYS A 105 13.59 24.96 -43.67
CA CYS A 105 12.56 24.38 -44.53
C CYS A 105 12.22 25.39 -45.62
N ASP A 106 12.34 24.97 -46.88
CA ASP A 106 12.06 25.81 -48.06
C ASP A 106 10.55 25.94 -48.37
N ILE A 107 9.70 25.49 -47.43
CA ILE A 107 8.25 25.63 -47.49
C ILE A 107 7.86 26.65 -46.43
N ASP A 108 7.17 27.71 -46.85
CA ASP A 108 6.47 28.65 -45.97
C ASP A 108 5.12 28.08 -45.51
#